data_AF-A0A0W0VHZ6-F1
#
_entry.id   AF-A0A0W0VHZ6-F1
#
_cell.length_a   1.000
_cell.length_b   1.000
_cell.length_c   1.000
_cell.angle_alpha   90.00
_cell.angle_beta   90.00
_cell.angle_gamma   90.00
#
_symmetry.space_group_name_H-M   'P 1'
#
loop_
_entity.id
_entity.type
_entity.pdbx_description
1 polymer ?
#
loop_
_entity_poly.entity_id
_entity_poly.type
_entity_poly.pdbx_seq_one_letter_code
_entity_poly.pdbx_strand_id
1 'polypeptide(L)'
;MKIKKIPYYLMLLLLTGGASLILGFLSFGGMYALIPLLPLAFAAFVLSVAYEGEIYLQNINGALNKLFKHKYLQRQIANEYLLAHFPEDTKANDCPQFFKDYAAQLQLLHQFSHKRLDKESKKSKKQIEKTLRDMEHWFAEQLFLRGSSQLTDYEQELQDFLAVNKAQAARDKFNRNRIYYHLAKAFSVLAGAFMGLGTTYLLVEAFSVIPALAAIPFGLWPLAIVPMALVAGVAYGLLTYNAVTDMINNDTIRKWGRKVIDDLKKGNIFMPATALVLVVLALALTICTAGTWWTVAKQARPLFSWMAKMPAFIMGVINPVITGFSSVVFNLQNTSETLEMIESEVKAQENFFVRGFHRLKEGFWHVWQHENALQMLNPFRLLLKLTLAPLRIVLFLGHLISIGVTADRVPGIPQILSALLGIISEGFEDAHYFIDHEHHHHGDHHEHDPKALLEERLSAGHSHSHEADLPTRFLKLCFAPVYLLAAGWDFVASQFNSEKPKLKPWRALEKQLGIAEKQSVTVAEHAERPSGQWTKEQAIYRVQRFKEKHLQGSIIGYRLARQKQGALSDLQANLRLDNGEEVQKTIGSCAQNDSINRHRFFGFGRKTRTQEFLENELPERLGLKAG
;
A
#
# COMPACT_ATOMS: atom_id res chain seq x y z
N MET A 1 13.50 14.50 -9.05
CA MET A 1 12.81 13.25 -9.49
C MET A 1 13.61 12.60 -10.61
N LYS A 2 13.70 11.27 -10.68
CA LYS A 2 14.32 10.59 -11.83
C LYS A 2 13.31 10.66 -12.99
N ILE A 3 13.66 11.31 -14.11
CA ILE A 3 12.79 11.53 -15.29
C ILE A 3 12.07 10.24 -15.74
N LYS A 4 12.75 9.09 -15.62
CA LYS A 4 12.21 7.75 -15.92
C LYS A 4 10.96 7.35 -15.11
N LYS A 5 10.67 8.00 -14.00
CA LYS A 5 9.49 7.72 -13.16
C LYS A 5 8.31 8.65 -13.44
N ILE A 6 8.48 9.69 -14.25
CA ILE A 6 7.40 10.64 -14.57
C ILE A 6 6.19 9.92 -15.19
N PRO A 7 6.34 9.03 -16.20
CA PRO A 7 5.18 8.35 -16.78
C PRO A 7 4.41 7.50 -15.76
N TYR A 8 5.13 6.83 -14.85
CA TYR A 8 4.51 6.04 -13.79
C TYR A 8 3.65 6.90 -12.85
N TYR A 9 4.20 8.01 -12.35
CA TYR A 9 3.48 8.89 -11.43
C TYR A 9 2.35 9.65 -12.12
N LEU A 10 2.55 10.04 -13.39
CA LEU A 10 1.51 10.69 -14.18
C LEU A 10 0.34 9.74 -14.43
N MET A 11 0.62 8.50 -14.85
CA MET A 11 -0.41 7.48 -15.04
C MET A 11 -1.15 7.18 -13.73
N LEU A 12 -0.43 7.01 -12.62
CA LEU A 12 -1.03 6.80 -11.30
C LEU A 12 -1.97 7.96 -10.92
N LEU A 13 -1.52 9.20 -11.10
CA LEU A 13 -2.30 10.40 -10.79
C LEU A 13 -3.54 10.54 -11.69
N LEU A 14 -3.40 10.30 -12.99
CA LEU A 14 -4.50 10.39 -13.94
C LEU A 14 -5.56 9.30 -13.72
N LEU A 15 -5.15 8.06 -13.47
CA LEU A 15 -6.07 6.96 -13.21
C LEU A 15 -6.80 7.13 -11.88
N THR A 16 -6.06 7.46 -10.81
CA THR A 16 -6.65 7.72 -9.49
C THR A 16 -7.58 8.91 -9.55
N GLY A 17 -7.10 10.05 -10.07
CA GLY A 17 -7.90 11.28 -10.16
C GLY A 17 -9.13 11.09 -11.03
N GLY A 18 -9.01 10.44 -12.19
CA GLY A 18 -10.14 10.19 -13.08
C GLY A 18 -11.20 9.27 -12.47
N ALA A 19 -10.80 8.16 -11.84
CA ALA A 19 -11.74 7.26 -11.16
C ALA A 19 -12.46 7.96 -9.99
N SER A 20 -11.70 8.69 -9.16
CA SER A 20 -12.25 9.40 -8.00
C SER A 20 -13.20 10.51 -8.42
N LEU A 21 -12.92 11.22 -9.51
CA LEU A 21 -13.82 12.27 -10.04
C LEU A 21 -15.15 11.69 -10.50
N ILE A 22 -15.16 10.50 -11.11
CA ILE A 22 -16.41 9.83 -11.55
C ILE A 22 -17.29 9.51 -10.34
N LEU A 23 -16.72 8.92 -9.28
CA LEU A 23 -17.44 8.68 -8.03
C LEU A 23 -17.87 9.99 -7.35
N GLY A 24 -17.02 11.02 -7.40
CA GLY A 24 -17.37 12.37 -6.99
C GLY A 24 -18.64 12.87 -7.69
N PHE A 25 -18.74 12.72 -9.01
CA PHE A 25 -19.93 13.14 -9.78
C PHE A 25 -21.17 12.30 -9.44
N LEU A 26 -21.02 11.01 -9.17
CA LEU A 26 -22.12 10.17 -8.70
C LEU A 26 -22.60 10.63 -7.32
N SER A 27 -21.69 10.84 -6.38
CA SER A 27 -21.99 11.41 -5.06
C SER A 27 -22.65 12.79 -5.17
N PHE A 28 -22.17 13.66 -6.07
CA PHE A 28 -22.83 14.94 -6.34
C PHE A 28 -24.28 14.74 -6.77
N GLY A 29 -24.52 13.87 -7.76
CA GLY A 29 -25.86 13.57 -8.27
C GLY A 29 -26.79 12.99 -7.21
N GLY A 30 -26.27 12.11 -6.35
CA GLY A 30 -27.01 11.49 -5.27
C GLY A 30 -27.42 12.49 -4.20
N MET A 31 -26.47 13.27 -3.73
CA MET A 31 -26.74 14.30 -2.74
C MET A 31 -27.70 15.36 -3.29
N TYR A 32 -27.54 15.79 -4.54
CA TYR A 32 -28.44 16.75 -5.17
C TYR A 32 -29.86 16.20 -5.36
N ALA A 33 -29.99 14.91 -5.65
CA ALA A 33 -31.29 14.24 -5.74
C ALA A 33 -32.00 14.12 -4.38
N LEU A 34 -31.24 13.87 -3.30
CA LEU A 34 -31.77 13.81 -1.94
C LEU A 34 -32.15 15.19 -1.41
N ILE A 35 -31.23 16.13 -1.52
CA ILE A 35 -31.34 17.49 -1.01
C ILE A 35 -30.77 18.41 -2.10
N PRO A 36 -31.62 19.14 -2.84
CA PRO A 36 -31.19 19.96 -3.99
C PRO A 36 -30.48 21.26 -3.57
N LEU A 37 -29.56 21.17 -2.62
CA LEU A 37 -28.69 22.24 -2.15
C LEU A 37 -27.30 22.06 -2.77
N LEU A 38 -26.95 22.95 -3.71
CA LEU A 38 -25.66 22.93 -4.40
C LEU A 38 -24.45 22.86 -3.46
N PRO A 39 -24.37 23.64 -2.36
CA PRO A 39 -23.21 23.57 -1.47
C PRO A 39 -23.00 22.17 -0.86
N LEU A 40 -24.10 21.47 -0.53
CA LEU A 40 -24.05 20.14 0.04
C LEU A 40 -23.65 19.09 -1.00
N ALA A 41 -24.16 19.21 -2.22
CA ALA A 41 -23.74 18.35 -3.35
C ALA A 41 -22.25 18.53 -3.70
N PHE A 42 -21.74 19.77 -3.70
CA PHE A 42 -20.31 20.02 -3.88
C PHE A 42 -19.45 19.51 -2.71
N ALA A 43 -19.94 19.62 -1.48
CA ALA A 43 -19.25 19.02 -0.33
C ALA A 43 -19.16 17.50 -0.48
N ALA A 44 -20.27 16.84 -0.82
CA ALA A 44 -20.33 15.39 -1.05
C ALA A 44 -19.41 14.94 -2.21
N PHE A 45 -19.33 15.74 -3.28
CA PHE A 45 -18.38 15.55 -4.38
C PHE A 45 -16.93 15.55 -3.88
N VAL A 46 -16.51 16.64 -3.22
CA VAL A 46 -15.11 16.83 -2.79
C VAL A 46 -14.69 15.74 -1.82
N LEU A 47 -15.61 15.32 -0.94
CA LEU A 47 -15.36 14.28 0.04
C LEU A 47 -15.22 12.92 -0.61
N SER A 48 -16.15 12.54 -1.49
CA SER A 48 -16.04 11.29 -2.24
C SER A 48 -14.72 11.23 -3.01
N VAL A 49 -14.32 12.31 -3.70
CA VAL A 49 -13.02 12.37 -4.38
C VAL A 49 -11.84 12.17 -3.42
N ALA A 50 -11.91 12.67 -2.19
CA ALA A 50 -10.84 12.57 -1.21
C ALA A 50 -10.73 11.20 -0.54
N TYR A 51 -11.86 10.59 -0.16
CA TYR A 51 -11.92 9.24 0.42
C TYR A 51 -11.52 8.20 -0.62
N GLU A 52 -12.24 8.17 -1.74
CA GLU A 52 -12.01 7.23 -2.84
C GLU A 52 -10.63 7.41 -3.47
N GLY A 53 -10.15 8.65 -3.54
CA GLY A 53 -8.82 8.96 -4.05
C GLY A 53 -7.71 8.19 -3.34
N GLU A 54 -7.81 7.98 -2.03
CA GLU A 54 -6.82 7.21 -1.29
C GLU A 54 -6.96 5.70 -1.59
N ILE A 55 -8.19 5.17 -1.57
CA ILE A 55 -8.48 3.75 -1.83
C ILE A 55 -8.02 3.35 -3.24
N TYR A 56 -8.40 4.13 -4.26
CA TYR A 56 -7.98 3.91 -5.63
C TYR A 56 -6.47 4.07 -5.78
N LEU A 57 -5.85 5.06 -5.13
CA LEU A 57 -4.40 5.26 -5.20
C LEU A 57 -3.67 4.01 -4.70
N GLN A 58 -4.10 3.47 -3.56
CA GLN A 58 -3.50 2.30 -2.95
C GLN A 58 -3.69 1.06 -3.82
N ASN A 59 -4.92 0.78 -4.26
CA ASN A 59 -5.23 -0.38 -5.08
C ASN A 59 -4.55 -0.33 -6.46
N ILE A 60 -4.58 0.83 -7.15
CA ILE A 60 -3.91 1.01 -8.45
C ILE A 60 -2.40 0.87 -8.27
N ASN A 61 -1.81 1.50 -7.25
CA ASN A 61 -0.38 1.35 -6.98
C ASN A 61 -0.01 -0.11 -6.64
N GLY A 62 -0.86 -0.82 -5.90
CA GLY A 62 -0.76 -2.26 -5.62
C GLY A 62 -0.73 -3.09 -6.90
N ALA A 63 -1.72 -2.89 -7.77
CA ALA A 63 -1.83 -3.56 -9.07
C ALA A 63 -0.60 -3.31 -9.95
N LEU A 64 -0.18 -2.05 -10.10
CA LEU A 64 0.99 -1.67 -10.89
C LEU A 64 2.27 -2.28 -10.34
N ASN A 65 2.41 -2.33 -9.02
CA ASN A 65 3.53 -3.00 -8.37
C ASN A 65 3.55 -4.50 -8.71
N LYS A 66 2.40 -5.18 -8.64
CA LYS A 66 2.28 -6.60 -8.98
C LYS A 66 2.54 -6.89 -10.46
N LEU A 67 2.15 -5.98 -11.35
CA LEU A 67 2.33 -6.12 -12.81
C LEU A 67 3.78 -5.85 -13.24
N PHE A 68 4.40 -4.82 -12.68
CA PHE A 68 5.66 -4.26 -13.22
C PHE A 68 6.88 -4.48 -12.31
N LYS A 69 6.72 -4.82 -11.02
CA LYS A 69 7.89 -5.18 -10.20
C LYS A 69 8.43 -6.53 -10.63
N HIS A 70 9.72 -6.54 -10.97
CA HIS A 70 10.44 -7.74 -11.35
C HIS A 70 10.40 -8.81 -10.25
N LYS A 71 10.04 -10.05 -10.60
CA LYS A 71 9.94 -11.20 -9.68
C LYS A 71 9.03 -10.95 -8.45
N TYR A 72 7.96 -10.15 -8.59
CA TYR A 72 7.05 -9.83 -7.48
C TYR A 72 6.51 -11.08 -6.76
N LEU A 73 5.90 -12.01 -7.50
CA LEU A 73 5.27 -13.22 -6.93
C LEU A 73 6.29 -14.11 -6.20
N GLN A 74 7.52 -14.23 -6.73
CA GLN A 74 8.58 -14.96 -6.05
C GLN A 74 8.92 -14.33 -4.70
N ARG A 75 9.07 -13.01 -4.64
CA ARG A 75 9.37 -12.31 -3.39
C ARG A 75 8.26 -12.46 -2.36
N GLN A 76 7.01 -12.38 -2.81
CA GLN A 76 5.87 -12.56 -1.90
C GLN A 76 5.86 -13.94 -1.28
N ILE A 77 6.00 -15.00 -2.09
CA ILE A 77 6.03 -16.38 -1.58
C ILE A 77 7.26 -16.62 -0.72
N ALA A 78 8.40 -15.99 -1.03
CA ALA A 78 9.59 -16.06 -0.21
C ALA A 78 9.38 -15.39 1.16
N ASN A 79 8.69 -14.24 1.22
CA ASN A 79 8.33 -13.58 2.46
C ASN A 79 7.34 -14.42 3.28
N GLU A 80 6.33 -15.02 2.65
CA GLU A 80 5.42 -15.97 3.32
C GLU A 80 6.18 -17.18 3.87
N TYR A 81 7.16 -17.68 3.12
CA TYR A 81 8.01 -18.77 3.58
C TYR A 81 8.85 -18.36 4.79
N LEU A 82 9.48 -17.16 4.75
CA LEU A 82 10.22 -16.61 5.88
C LEU A 82 9.32 -16.52 7.12
N LEU A 83 8.10 -15.99 7.00
CA LEU A 83 7.16 -15.91 8.12
C LEU A 83 6.82 -17.29 8.71
N ALA A 84 6.62 -18.29 7.86
CA ALA A 84 6.17 -19.61 8.28
C ALA A 84 7.30 -20.52 8.79
N HIS A 85 8.54 -20.32 8.34
CA HIS A 85 9.67 -21.23 8.59
C HIS A 85 10.91 -20.50 9.12
N PHE A 86 10.75 -19.32 9.71
CA PHE A 86 11.84 -18.67 10.42
C PHE A 86 12.29 -19.55 11.60
N PRO A 87 13.60 -19.81 11.78
CA PRO A 87 14.11 -20.56 12.92
C PRO A 87 13.69 -19.91 14.25
N GLU A 88 13.27 -20.72 15.23
CA GLU A 88 12.89 -20.22 16.56
C GLU A 88 14.10 -19.75 17.37
N ASP A 89 15.23 -20.45 17.24
CA ASP A 89 16.50 -20.04 17.83
C ASP A 89 17.51 -19.70 16.74
N THR A 90 17.69 -18.41 16.48
CA THR A 90 18.69 -17.94 15.51
C THR A 90 20.12 -18.09 16.03
N LYS A 91 20.33 -18.32 17.33
CA LYS A 91 21.67 -18.50 17.94
C LYS A 91 22.17 -19.94 17.88
N ALA A 92 21.33 -20.88 17.46
CA ALA A 92 21.70 -22.28 17.34
C ALA A 92 22.84 -22.50 16.32
N ASN A 93 23.68 -23.50 16.57
CA ASN A 93 24.85 -23.79 15.73
C ASN A 93 24.46 -24.32 14.33
N ASP A 94 23.31 -24.96 14.21
CA ASP A 94 22.73 -25.50 12.98
C ASP A 94 21.86 -24.48 12.22
N CYS A 95 21.66 -23.28 12.77
CA CYS A 95 20.93 -22.22 12.11
C CYS A 95 21.80 -21.55 11.04
N PRO A 96 21.34 -21.48 9.76
CA PRO A 96 22.07 -20.85 8.68
C PRO A 96 22.48 -19.41 8.97
N GLN A 97 23.69 -19.03 8.56
CA GLN A 97 24.21 -17.67 8.78
C GLN A 97 23.30 -16.57 8.21
N PHE A 98 22.55 -16.87 7.14
CA PHE A 98 21.51 -15.98 6.62
C PHE A 98 20.48 -15.54 7.66
N PHE A 99 19.94 -16.45 8.45
CA PHE A 99 18.90 -16.13 9.43
C PHE A 99 19.48 -15.33 10.61
N LYS A 100 20.72 -15.62 11.02
CA LYS A 100 21.49 -14.84 12.01
C LYS A 100 21.66 -13.39 11.56
N ASP A 101 22.19 -13.20 10.36
CA ASP A 101 22.40 -11.87 9.80
C ASP A 101 21.09 -11.09 9.63
N TYR A 102 20.03 -11.79 9.21
CA TYR A 102 18.72 -11.19 9.01
C TYR A 102 18.08 -10.77 10.34
N ALA A 103 18.17 -11.60 11.38
CA ALA A 103 17.72 -11.27 12.73
C ALA A 103 18.44 -10.04 13.30
N ALA A 104 19.77 -9.99 13.20
CA ALA A 104 20.55 -8.83 13.61
C ALA A 104 20.08 -7.55 12.89
N GLN A 105 19.80 -7.65 11.59
CA GLN A 105 19.33 -6.51 10.81
C GLN A 105 17.89 -6.06 11.18
N LEU A 106 17.01 -6.98 11.56
CA LEU A 106 15.68 -6.67 12.11
C LEU A 106 15.79 -5.93 13.45
N GLN A 107 16.65 -6.39 14.35
CA GLN A 107 16.90 -5.74 15.63
C GLN A 107 17.45 -4.32 15.46
N LEU A 108 18.37 -4.11 14.50
CA LEU A 108 18.85 -2.77 14.14
C LEU A 108 17.71 -1.86 13.64
N LEU A 109 16.77 -2.39 12.85
CA LEU A 109 15.61 -1.61 12.37
C LEU A 109 14.69 -1.21 13.53
N HIS A 110 14.45 -2.12 14.46
CA HIS A 110 13.54 -1.93 15.59
C HIS A 110 13.96 -0.76 16.50
N GLN A 111 15.26 -0.44 16.60
CA GLN A 111 15.76 0.75 17.31
C GLN A 111 15.12 2.07 16.82
N PHE A 112 14.67 2.09 15.57
CA PHE A 112 14.02 3.22 14.89
C PHE A 112 12.49 3.08 14.77
N SER A 113 11.89 2.00 15.26
CA SER A 113 10.43 1.79 15.21
C SER A 113 9.71 2.82 16.08
N HIS A 114 8.51 3.21 15.65
CA HIS A 114 7.58 4.12 16.36
C HIS A 114 8.12 5.51 16.76
N LYS A 115 9.23 5.97 16.16
CA LYS A 115 9.83 7.29 16.43
C LYS A 115 9.76 8.22 15.21
N ARG A 116 9.44 9.50 15.42
CA ARG A 116 9.62 10.51 14.37
C ARG A 116 11.11 10.86 14.30
N LEU A 117 11.77 10.46 13.24
CA LEU A 117 13.23 10.57 13.14
C LEU A 117 13.70 11.92 12.58
N ASP A 118 14.88 12.36 13.02
CA ASP A 118 15.65 13.43 12.36
C ASP A 118 16.16 13.02 10.96
N LYS A 119 16.82 13.94 10.23
CA LYS A 119 17.26 13.66 8.85
C LYS A 119 18.32 12.56 8.78
N GLU A 120 19.21 12.50 9.76
CA GLU A 120 20.33 11.55 9.80
C GLU A 120 19.85 10.16 10.17
N SER A 121 19.07 10.04 11.25
CA SER A 121 18.41 8.81 11.68
C SER A 121 17.49 8.26 10.59
N LYS A 122 16.80 9.12 9.82
CA LYS A 122 16.05 8.72 8.62
C LYS A 122 16.94 8.12 7.54
N LYS A 123 18.14 8.66 7.33
CA LYS A 123 19.11 8.13 6.36
C LYS A 123 19.57 6.74 6.81
N SER A 124 19.91 6.58 8.09
CA SER A 124 20.33 5.31 8.70
C SER A 124 19.23 4.24 8.65
N LYS A 125 18.02 4.55 9.12
CA LYS A 125 16.85 3.66 9.00
C LYS A 125 16.64 3.21 7.55
N LYS A 126 16.66 4.16 6.61
CA LYS A 126 16.47 3.87 5.19
C LYS A 126 17.58 2.97 4.63
N GLN A 127 18.80 3.05 5.15
CA GLN A 127 19.90 2.16 4.78
C GLN A 127 19.66 0.75 5.30
N ILE A 128 19.25 0.60 6.56
CA ILE A 128 18.90 -0.69 7.17
C ILE A 128 17.75 -1.36 6.41
N GLU A 129 16.65 -0.64 6.15
CA GLU A 129 15.53 -1.14 5.34
C GLU A 129 15.96 -1.54 3.91
N LYS A 130 16.96 -0.86 3.36
CA LYS A 130 17.51 -1.19 2.04
C LYS A 130 18.29 -2.50 2.08
N THR A 131 19.07 -2.75 3.15
CA THR A 131 19.78 -4.00 3.37
C THR A 131 18.80 -5.15 3.58
N LEU A 132 17.78 -5.00 4.45
CA LEU A 132 16.71 -6.01 4.62
C LEU A 132 16.03 -6.34 3.29
N ARG A 133 15.68 -5.34 2.49
CA ARG A 133 15.11 -5.57 1.15
C ARG A 133 16.07 -6.30 0.21
N ASP A 134 17.38 -6.06 0.32
CA ASP A 134 18.37 -6.79 -0.48
C ASP A 134 18.48 -8.26 0.00
N MET A 135 18.41 -8.52 1.32
CA MET A 135 18.32 -9.86 1.93
C MET A 135 17.07 -10.62 1.50
N GLU A 136 15.88 -10.01 1.63
CA GLU A 136 14.59 -10.57 1.21
C GLU A 136 14.61 -10.95 -0.28
N HIS A 137 15.20 -10.10 -1.13
CA HIS A 137 15.31 -10.39 -2.55
C HIS A 137 16.31 -11.49 -2.88
N TRP A 138 17.46 -11.50 -2.20
CA TRP A 138 18.47 -12.54 -2.37
C TRP A 138 17.92 -13.90 -1.92
N PHE A 139 17.26 -13.93 -0.75
CA PHE A 139 16.58 -15.11 -0.23
C PHE A 139 15.55 -15.66 -1.22
N ALA A 140 14.74 -14.78 -1.83
CA ALA A 140 13.82 -15.20 -2.87
C ALA A 140 14.53 -15.84 -4.07
N GLU A 141 15.70 -15.33 -4.49
CA GLU A 141 16.47 -15.95 -5.57
C GLU A 141 17.01 -17.33 -5.19
N GLN A 142 17.47 -17.50 -3.95
CA GLN A 142 17.91 -18.80 -3.42
C GLN A 142 16.76 -19.80 -3.30
N LEU A 143 15.59 -19.36 -2.80
CA LEU A 143 14.42 -20.23 -2.65
C LEU A 143 13.97 -20.85 -3.98
N PHE A 144 14.06 -20.10 -5.08
CA PHE A 144 13.66 -20.57 -6.42
C PHE A 144 14.84 -21.02 -7.30
N LEU A 145 16.05 -21.12 -6.76
CA LEU A 145 17.21 -21.61 -7.48
C LEU A 145 17.02 -23.08 -7.88
N ARG A 146 17.38 -23.44 -9.11
CA ARG A 146 17.32 -24.82 -9.63
C ARG A 146 18.69 -25.22 -10.14
N GLY A 147 19.41 -26.04 -9.37
CA GLY A 147 20.71 -26.61 -9.75
C GLY A 147 21.78 -25.54 -9.99
N SER A 148 22.68 -25.37 -9.03
CA SER A 148 23.89 -24.58 -9.21
C SER A 148 25.10 -25.47 -8.96
N SER A 149 26.10 -25.39 -9.83
CA SER A 149 27.36 -26.12 -9.69
C SER A 149 28.43 -25.33 -8.94
N GLN A 150 28.17 -24.07 -8.57
CA GLN A 150 29.10 -23.19 -7.86
C GLN A 150 28.32 -22.33 -6.86
N LEU A 151 28.08 -22.89 -5.68
CA LEU A 151 27.51 -22.18 -4.53
C LEU A 151 28.64 -21.75 -3.59
N THR A 152 28.51 -20.59 -2.96
CA THR A 152 29.38 -20.24 -1.82
C THR A 152 28.94 -21.01 -0.59
N ASP A 153 29.78 -21.09 0.44
CA ASP A 153 29.44 -21.77 1.70
C ASP A 153 28.16 -21.20 2.33
N TYR A 154 27.98 -19.87 2.25
CA TYR A 154 26.79 -19.17 2.73
C TYR A 154 25.52 -19.55 1.94
N GLU A 155 25.64 -19.70 0.62
CA GLU A 155 24.55 -20.17 -0.23
C GLU A 155 24.25 -21.65 0.04
N GLN A 156 25.28 -22.49 0.18
CA GLN A 156 25.15 -23.92 0.41
C GLN A 156 24.44 -24.21 1.73
N GLU A 157 24.84 -23.55 2.82
CA GLU A 157 24.22 -23.69 4.13
C GLU A 157 22.71 -23.37 4.08
N LEU A 158 22.34 -22.30 3.38
CA LEU A 158 20.92 -21.98 3.18
C LEU A 158 20.21 -23.01 2.28
N GLN A 159 20.83 -23.48 1.20
CA GLN A 159 20.22 -24.47 0.32
C GLN A 159 19.99 -25.81 1.03
N ASP A 160 20.92 -26.24 1.89
CA ASP A 160 20.80 -27.45 2.71
C ASP A 160 19.64 -27.32 3.68
N PHE A 161 19.51 -26.16 4.34
CA PHE A 161 18.34 -25.86 5.17
C PHE A 161 17.03 -25.88 4.37
N LEU A 162 16.99 -25.24 3.21
CA LEU A 162 15.80 -25.18 2.35
C LEU A 162 15.38 -26.56 1.83
N ALA A 163 16.34 -27.44 1.55
CA ALA A 163 16.08 -28.80 1.08
C ALA A 163 15.26 -29.63 2.08
N VAL A 164 15.49 -29.42 3.38
CA VAL A 164 14.80 -30.14 4.46
C VAL A 164 13.54 -29.40 4.95
N ASN A 165 13.46 -28.07 4.79
CA ASN A 165 12.40 -27.24 5.37
C ASN A 165 11.23 -26.89 4.42
N LYS A 166 10.75 -27.84 3.61
CA LYS A 166 9.56 -27.67 2.75
C LYS A 166 9.68 -26.58 1.66
N ALA A 167 10.88 -26.21 1.22
CA ALA A 167 11.04 -25.25 0.11
C ALA A 167 10.32 -25.69 -1.18
N GLN A 168 10.17 -27.00 -1.40
CA GLN A 168 9.43 -27.54 -2.55
C GLN A 168 7.96 -27.12 -2.54
N ALA A 169 7.30 -27.10 -1.37
CA ALA A 169 5.91 -26.66 -1.27
C ALA A 169 5.75 -25.18 -1.67
N ALA A 170 6.72 -24.32 -1.34
CA ALA A 170 6.74 -22.93 -1.78
C ALA A 170 6.96 -22.81 -3.30
N ARG A 171 7.82 -23.65 -3.88
CA ARG A 171 8.05 -23.74 -5.33
C ARG A 171 6.80 -24.18 -6.08
N ASP A 172 6.07 -25.16 -5.54
CA ASP A 172 4.82 -25.64 -6.12
C ASP A 172 3.70 -24.59 -6.01
N LYS A 173 3.60 -23.90 -4.86
CA LYS A 173 2.71 -22.74 -4.68
C LYS A 173 3.01 -21.66 -5.72
N PHE A 174 4.29 -21.36 -5.99
CA PHE A 174 4.68 -20.39 -7.02
C PHE A 174 4.21 -20.78 -8.42
N ASN A 175 4.43 -22.04 -8.84
CA ASN A 175 4.02 -22.49 -10.17
C ASN A 175 2.50 -22.40 -10.34
N ARG A 176 1.75 -22.80 -9.32
CA ARG A 176 0.29 -22.70 -9.29
C ARG A 176 -0.19 -21.25 -9.35
N ASN A 177 0.31 -20.40 -8.45
CA ASN A 177 -0.11 -19.00 -8.37
C ASN A 177 0.27 -18.22 -9.63
N ARG A 178 1.37 -18.58 -10.31
CA ARG A 178 1.74 -17.97 -11.60
C ARG A 178 0.67 -18.17 -12.66
N ILE A 179 0.05 -19.35 -12.75
CA ILE A 179 -1.06 -19.62 -13.67
C ILE A 179 -2.26 -18.74 -13.31
N TYR A 180 -2.64 -18.71 -12.03
CA TYR A 180 -3.75 -17.87 -11.56
C TYR A 180 -3.51 -16.38 -11.80
N TYR A 181 -2.27 -15.89 -11.70
CA TYR A 181 -1.91 -14.53 -12.06
C TYR A 181 -2.15 -14.22 -13.54
N HIS A 182 -1.85 -15.17 -14.44
CA HIS A 182 -2.13 -14.99 -15.86
C HIS A 182 -3.63 -14.97 -16.14
N LEU A 183 -4.40 -15.84 -15.49
CA LEU A 183 -5.86 -15.83 -15.56
C LEU A 183 -6.45 -14.54 -15.00
N ALA A 184 -5.95 -14.07 -13.85
CA ALA A 184 -6.35 -12.81 -13.23
C ALA A 184 -6.11 -11.62 -14.17
N LYS A 185 -4.98 -11.57 -14.89
CA LYS A 185 -4.71 -10.54 -15.90
C LYS A 185 -5.76 -10.56 -17.01
N ALA A 186 -6.03 -11.74 -17.58
CA ALA A 186 -7.02 -11.88 -18.66
C ALA A 186 -8.42 -11.45 -18.20
N PHE A 187 -8.84 -11.94 -17.03
CA PHE A 187 -10.12 -11.57 -16.42
C PHE A 187 -10.22 -10.07 -16.15
N SER A 188 -9.16 -9.45 -15.63
CA SER A 188 -9.13 -8.02 -15.29
C SER A 188 -9.18 -7.12 -16.53
N VAL A 189 -8.53 -7.52 -17.63
CA VAL A 189 -8.64 -6.80 -18.91
C VAL A 189 -10.07 -6.87 -19.44
N LEU A 190 -10.72 -8.04 -19.35
CA LEU A 190 -12.11 -8.20 -19.74
C LEU A 190 -13.03 -7.35 -18.86
N ALA A 191 -12.88 -7.43 -17.54
CA ALA A 191 -13.66 -6.65 -16.57
C ALA A 191 -13.49 -5.14 -16.82
N GLY A 192 -12.26 -4.67 -17.02
CA GLY A 192 -11.99 -3.27 -17.34
C GLY A 192 -12.58 -2.81 -18.68
N ALA A 193 -12.53 -3.66 -19.72
CA ALA A 193 -13.15 -3.34 -21.00
C ALA A 193 -14.68 -3.22 -20.89
N PHE A 194 -15.31 -4.15 -20.19
CA PHE A 194 -16.76 -4.16 -19.94
C PHE A 194 -17.19 -2.98 -19.06
N MET A 195 -16.44 -2.68 -18.00
CA MET A 195 -16.66 -1.50 -17.16
C MET A 195 -16.52 -0.20 -17.96
N GLY A 196 -15.49 -0.09 -18.81
CA GLY A 196 -15.31 1.09 -19.65
C GLY A 196 -16.47 1.28 -20.63
N LEU A 197 -16.88 0.21 -21.33
CA LEU A 197 -18.05 0.22 -22.20
C LEU A 197 -19.31 0.61 -21.44
N GLY A 198 -19.55 0.01 -20.28
CA GLY A 198 -20.67 0.34 -19.42
C GLY A 198 -20.66 1.81 -19.00
N THR A 199 -19.50 2.31 -18.57
CA THR A 199 -19.34 3.70 -18.10
C THR A 199 -19.71 4.71 -19.17
N THR A 200 -19.52 4.40 -20.47
CA THR A 200 -20.00 5.29 -21.53
C THR A 200 -21.51 5.51 -21.50
N TYR A 201 -22.31 4.49 -21.17
CA TYR A 201 -23.76 4.61 -21.04
C TYR A 201 -24.15 5.42 -19.79
N LEU A 202 -23.50 5.14 -18.65
CA LEU A 202 -23.73 5.89 -17.40
C LEU A 202 -23.42 7.38 -17.56
N LEU A 203 -22.31 7.71 -18.22
CA LEU A 203 -21.92 9.10 -18.43
C LEU A 203 -22.86 9.83 -19.40
N VAL A 204 -23.43 9.15 -20.40
CA VAL A 204 -24.47 9.74 -21.27
C VAL A 204 -25.71 10.12 -20.46
N GLU A 205 -26.12 9.27 -19.53
CA GLU A 205 -27.24 9.57 -18.64
C GLU A 205 -26.91 10.73 -17.70
N ALA A 206 -25.75 10.71 -17.03
CA ALA A 206 -25.31 11.78 -16.15
C ALA A 206 -25.20 13.14 -16.86
N PHE A 207 -24.64 13.17 -18.08
CA PHE A 207 -24.56 14.38 -18.90
C PHE A 207 -25.95 14.91 -19.29
N SER A 208 -26.93 14.03 -19.44
CA SER A 208 -28.30 14.42 -19.76
C SER A 208 -29.03 15.06 -18.56
N VAL A 209 -28.66 14.69 -17.34
CA VAL A 209 -29.33 15.15 -16.10
C VAL A 209 -28.70 16.43 -15.55
N ILE A 210 -27.37 16.60 -15.66
CA ILE A 210 -26.67 17.76 -15.10
C ILE A 210 -26.85 18.96 -16.05
N PRO A 211 -27.54 20.06 -15.64
CA PRO A 211 -27.92 21.14 -16.56
C PRO A 211 -26.76 21.76 -17.34
N ALA A 212 -25.60 21.94 -16.70
CA ALA A 212 -24.42 22.49 -17.34
C ALA A 212 -23.80 21.55 -18.40
N LEU A 213 -23.89 20.23 -18.19
CA LEU A 213 -23.39 19.23 -19.15
C LEU A 213 -24.41 18.98 -20.26
N ALA A 214 -25.70 19.01 -19.94
CA ALA A 214 -26.80 18.86 -20.89
C ALA A 214 -26.82 19.99 -21.94
N ALA A 215 -26.30 21.18 -21.58
CA ALA A 215 -26.14 22.31 -22.51
C ALA A 215 -25.06 22.06 -23.59
N ILE A 216 -24.15 21.10 -23.40
CA ILE A 216 -23.13 20.75 -24.39
C ILE A 216 -23.81 19.98 -25.55
N PRO A 217 -23.58 20.34 -26.83
CA PRO A 217 -24.11 19.59 -27.96
C PRO A 217 -23.73 18.11 -27.91
N PHE A 218 -24.70 17.20 -28.14
CA PHE A 218 -24.49 15.75 -28.06
C PHE A 218 -23.34 15.25 -28.96
N GLY A 219 -23.11 15.89 -30.11
CA GLY A 219 -21.99 15.56 -31.01
C GLY A 219 -20.60 15.78 -30.40
N LEU A 220 -20.47 16.61 -29.36
CA LEU A 220 -19.22 16.85 -28.63
C LEU A 220 -19.04 15.94 -27.42
N TRP A 221 -20.09 15.23 -26.99
CA TRP A 221 -20.03 14.35 -25.82
C TRP A 221 -18.97 13.25 -25.95
N PRO A 222 -18.72 12.63 -27.12
CA PRO A 222 -17.65 11.65 -27.26
C PRO A 222 -16.26 12.15 -26.85
N LEU A 223 -15.96 13.44 -27.07
CA LEU A 223 -14.66 14.03 -26.71
C LEU A 223 -14.43 14.06 -25.19
N ALA A 224 -15.49 14.12 -24.40
CA ALA A 224 -15.43 14.09 -22.94
C ALA A 224 -15.64 12.67 -22.39
N ILE A 225 -16.66 11.96 -22.88
CA ILE A 225 -17.11 10.67 -22.33
C ILE A 225 -16.10 9.55 -22.62
N VAL A 226 -15.55 9.47 -23.83
CA VAL A 226 -14.64 8.35 -24.19
C VAL A 226 -13.37 8.34 -23.34
N PRO A 227 -12.65 9.47 -23.14
CA PRO A 227 -11.49 9.48 -22.26
C PRO A 227 -11.83 9.09 -20.81
N MET A 228 -12.95 9.58 -20.27
CA MET A 228 -13.38 9.24 -18.91
C MET A 228 -13.71 7.76 -18.77
N ALA A 229 -14.45 7.19 -19.73
CA ALA A 229 -14.79 5.78 -19.75
C ALA A 229 -13.55 4.88 -19.90
N LEU A 230 -12.56 5.30 -20.69
CA LEU A 230 -11.29 4.57 -20.80
C LEU A 230 -10.52 4.59 -19.48
N VAL A 231 -10.44 5.74 -18.82
CA VAL A 231 -9.79 5.86 -17.51
C VAL A 231 -10.51 5.01 -16.46
N ALA A 232 -11.85 5.05 -16.42
CA ALA A 232 -12.66 4.21 -15.54
C ALA A 232 -12.42 2.72 -15.79
N GLY A 233 -12.43 2.28 -17.05
CA GLY A 233 -12.19 0.89 -17.42
C GLY A 233 -10.79 0.41 -17.02
N VAL A 234 -9.75 1.23 -17.25
CA VAL A 234 -8.38 0.88 -16.83
C VAL A 234 -8.25 0.85 -15.31
N ALA A 235 -8.80 1.84 -14.61
CA ALA A 235 -8.79 1.89 -13.15
C ALA A 235 -9.49 0.66 -12.56
N TYR A 236 -10.69 0.35 -13.02
CA TYR A 236 -11.46 -0.81 -12.57
C TYR A 236 -10.74 -2.13 -12.87
N GLY A 237 -10.18 -2.30 -14.08
CA GLY A 237 -9.37 -3.47 -14.39
C GLY A 237 -8.17 -3.62 -13.45
N LEU A 238 -7.51 -2.53 -13.06
CA LEU A 238 -6.43 -2.58 -12.07
C LEU A 238 -6.94 -2.92 -10.67
N LEU A 239 -8.09 -2.40 -10.24
CA LEU A 239 -8.73 -2.79 -8.98
C LEU A 239 -9.03 -4.29 -8.95
N THR A 240 -9.72 -4.80 -9.98
CA THR A 240 -10.03 -6.23 -10.12
C THR A 240 -8.77 -7.07 -10.07
N TYR A 241 -7.71 -6.64 -10.78
CA TYR A 241 -6.43 -7.35 -10.76
C TYR A 241 -5.82 -7.36 -9.36
N ASN A 242 -5.86 -6.23 -8.64
CA ASN A 242 -5.34 -6.14 -7.29
C ASN A 242 -6.08 -7.10 -6.36
N ALA A 243 -7.40 -7.00 -6.29
CA ALA A 243 -8.25 -7.80 -5.42
C ALA A 243 -8.14 -9.32 -5.69
N VAL A 244 -8.25 -9.72 -6.98
CA VAL A 244 -8.14 -11.15 -7.35
C VAL A 244 -6.76 -11.70 -6.96
N THR A 245 -5.69 -10.94 -7.20
CA THR A 245 -4.34 -11.40 -6.85
C THR A 245 -4.10 -11.43 -5.35
N ASP A 246 -4.60 -10.47 -4.57
CA ASP A 246 -4.52 -10.51 -3.11
C ASP A 246 -5.26 -11.71 -2.54
N MET A 247 -6.47 -11.98 -3.03
CA MET A 247 -7.26 -13.15 -2.66
C MET A 247 -6.51 -14.47 -2.94
N ILE A 248 -5.80 -14.56 -4.08
CA ILE A 248 -4.97 -15.73 -4.44
C ILE A 248 -3.76 -15.86 -3.51
N ASN A 249 -3.07 -14.78 -3.21
CA ASN A 249 -1.83 -14.85 -2.43
C ASN A 249 -2.09 -15.16 -0.97
N ASN A 250 -3.09 -14.48 -0.40
CA ASN A 250 -3.44 -14.61 1.01
C ASN A 250 -4.16 -15.92 1.31
N ASP A 251 -4.48 -16.73 0.29
CA ASP A 251 -5.34 -17.91 0.39
C ASP A 251 -6.68 -17.54 1.09
N THR A 252 -7.19 -16.32 0.85
CA THR A 252 -8.25 -15.67 1.64
C THR A 252 -9.45 -16.58 1.86
N ILE A 253 -10.06 -17.08 0.77
CA ILE A 253 -11.26 -17.93 0.83
C ILE A 253 -11.02 -19.17 1.72
N ARG A 254 -9.85 -19.80 1.60
CA ARG A 254 -9.54 -21.03 2.32
C ARG A 254 -9.29 -20.77 3.80
N LYS A 255 -8.52 -19.72 4.13
CA LYS A 255 -8.26 -19.32 5.52
C LYS A 255 -9.55 -18.91 6.20
N TRP A 256 -10.32 -18.04 5.55
CA TRP A 256 -11.59 -17.53 6.03
C TRP A 256 -12.61 -18.65 6.25
N GLY A 257 -12.80 -19.54 5.26
CA GLY A 257 -13.72 -20.67 5.39
C GLY A 257 -13.34 -21.64 6.52
N ARG A 258 -12.04 -21.95 6.69
CA ARG A 258 -11.58 -22.76 7.82
C ARG A 258 -11.84 -22.09 9.15
N LYS A 259 -11.56 -20.79 9.24
CA LYS A 259 -11.75 -20.00 10.46
C LYS A 259 -13.20 -19.99 10.91
N VAL A 260 -14.13 -19.74 9.99
CA VAL A 260 -15.57 -19.80 10.26
C VAL A 260 -15.99 -21.19 10.77
N ILE A 261 -15.50 -22.25 10.13
CA ILE A 261 -15.78 -23.63 10.57
C ILE A 261 -15.19 -23.90 11.96
N ASP A 262 -13.97 -23.44 12.23
CA ASP A 262 -13.29 -23.66 13.50
C ASP A 262 -13.95 -22.88 14.65
N ASP A 263 -14.44 -21.67 14.39
CA ASP A 263 -15.20 -20.87 15.37
C ASP A 263 -16.56 -21.50 15.69
N LEU A 264 -17.27 -22.02 14.67
CA LEU A 264 -18.50 -22.81 14.86
C LEU A 264 -18.23 -24.04 15.74
N LYS A 265 -17.13 -24.77 15.49
CA LYS A 265 -16.75 -25.93 16.30
C LYS A 265 -16.42 -25.56 17.74
N LYS A 266 -15.88 -24.37 17.98
CA LYS A 266 -15.59 -23.82 19.31
C LYS A 266 -16.81 -23.21 20.01
N GLY A 267 -17.99 -23.21 19.36
CA GLY A 267 -19.23 -22.64 19.91
C GLY A 267 -19.32 -21.12 19.82
N ASN A 268 -18.40 -20.45 19.13
CA ASN A 268 -18.49 -19.00 18.88
C ASN A 268 -19.36 -18.74 17.64
N ILE A 269 -20.60 -18.31 17.86
CA ILE A 269 -21.59 -18.09 16.79
C ILE A 269 -21.46 -16.69 16.18
N PHE A 270 -20.88 -15.73 16.90
CA PHE A 270 -20.82 -14.33 16.47
C PHE A 270 -20.02 -14.16 15.17
N MET A 271 -18.79 -14.68 15.12
CA MET A 271 -17.92 -14.55 13.95
C MET A 271 -18.51 -15.24 12.69
N PRO A 272 -19.01 -16.48 12.76
CA PRO A 272 -19.73 -17.12 11.66
C PRO A 272 -20.99 -16.38 11.22
N ALA A 273 -21.78 -15.83 12.14
CA ALA A 273 -22.99 -15.08 11.80
C ALA A 273 -22.64 -13.78 11.06
N THR A 274 -21.64 -13.03 11.54
CA THR A 274 -21.12 -11.82 10.87
C THR A 274 -20.57 -12.15 9.48
N ALA A 275 -19.79 -13.23 9.37
CA ALA A 275 -19.29 -13.73 8.09
C ALA A 275 -20.41 -14.06 7.10
N LEU A 276 -21.48 -14.73 7.57
CA LEU A 276 -22.65 -15.04 6.74
C LEU A 276 -23.36 -13.77 6.28
N VAL A 277 -23.58 -12.80 7.18
CA VAL A 277 -24.22 -11.52 6.86
C VAL A 277 -23.42 -10.78 5.78
N LEU A 278 -22.10 -10.72 5.91
CA LEU A 278 -21.24 -10.03 4.94
C LEU A 278 -21.23 -10.73 3.58
N VAL A 279 -21.25 -12.07 3.52
CA VAL A 279 -21.38 -12.79 2.24
C VAL A 279 -22.74 -12.56 1.60
N VAL A 280 -23.82 -12.61 2.37
CA VAL A 280 -25.17 -12.32 1.86
C VAL A 280 -25.22 -10.90 1.31
N LEU A 281 -24.62 -9.94 2.02
CA LEU A 281 -24.50 -8.56 1.58
C LEU A 281 -23.69 -8.44 0.27
N ALA A 282 -22.52 -9.08 0.20
CA ALA A 282 -21.66 -9.09 -0.99
C ALA A 282 -22.36 -9.67 -2.23
N LEU A 283 -23.12 -10.76 -2.05
CA LEU A 283 -23.94 -11.37 -3.11
C LEU A 283 -25.12 -10.48 -3.50
N ALA A 284 -25.79 -9.86 -2.54
CA ALA A 284 -26.88 -8.93 -2.80
C ALA A 284 -26.40 -7.72 -3.61
N LEU A 285 -25.27 -7.11 -3.23
CA LEU A 285 -24.65 -6.01 -3.97
C LEU A 285 -24.24 -6.44 -5.37
N THR A 286 -23.69 -7.64 -5.53
CA THR A 286 -23.34 -8.18 -6.84
C THR A 286 -24.56 -8.24 -7.76
N ILE A 287 -25.69 -8.72 -7.23
CA ILE A 287 -26.96 -8.76 -7.96
C ILE A 287 -27.42 -7.34 -8.28
N CYS A 288 -27.25 -6.39 -7.34
CA CYS A 288 -27.41 -4.96 -7.59
C CYS A 288 -26.58 -4.48 -8.77
N THR A 289 -25.27 -4.69 -8.76
CA THR A 289 -24.36 -4.27 -9.82
C THR A 289 -24.76 -4.85 -11.17
N ALA A 290 -25.02 -6.15 -11.21
CA ALA A 290 -25.50 -6.82 -12.42
C ALA A 290 -26.83 -6.23 -12.92
N GLY A 291 -27.76 -5.94 -12.00
CA GLY A 291 -29.05 -5.31 -12.27
C GLY A 291 -28.92 -3.89 -12.84
N THR A 292 -27.98 -3.09 -12.30
CA THR A 292 -27.69 -1.75 -12.83
C THR A 292 -27.24 -1.85 -14.27
N TRP A 293 -26.26 -2.71 -14.55
CA TRP A 293 -25.70 -2.88 -15.88
C TRP A 293 -26.71 -3.41 -16.89
N TRP A 294 -27.58 -4.33 -16.44
CA TRP A 294 -28.71 -4.79 -17.25
C TRP A 294 -29.69 -3.67 -17.59
N THR A 295 -30.02 -2.83 -16.62
CA THR A 295 -30.96 -1.71 -16.79
C THR A 295 -30.38 -0.66 -17.72
N VAL A 296 -29.14 -0.25 -17.47
CA VAL A 296 -28.39 0.71 -18.28
C VAL A 296 -28.27 0.21 -19.71
N ALA A 297 -27.93 -1.05 -19.93
CA ALA A 297 -27.86 -1.65 -21.26
C ALA A 297 -29.19 -1.59 -22.04
N LYS A 298 -30.33 -1.61 -21.35
CA LYS A 298 -31.66 -1.63 -21.99
C LYS A 298 -32.29 -0.24 -22.14
N GLN A 299 -32.02 0.67 -21.20
CA GLN A 299 -32.72 1.94 -21.09
C GLN A 299 -31.87 3.14 -21.50
N ALA A 300 -30.53 3.05 -21.36
CA ALA A 300 -29.67 4.18 -21.64
C ALA A 300 -29.50 4.42 -23.14
N ARG A 301 -29.53 5.70 -23.54
CA ARG A 301 -29.22 6.09 -24.91
C ARG A 301 -27.75 5.77 -25.21
N PRO A 302 -27.42 5.06 -26.29
CA PRO A 302 -26.04 4.77 -26.64
C PRO A 302 -25.32 6.04 -27.12
N LEU A 303 -24.04 6.17 -26.78
CA LEU A 303 -23.18 7.27 -27.25
C LEU A 303 -22.93 7.18 -28.77
N PHE A 304 -22.71 5.97 -29.28
CA PHE A 304 -22.48 5.69 -30.70
C PHE A 304 -23.56 4.77 -31.27
N SER A 305 -23.88 4.93 -32.56
CA SER A 305 -24.90 4.11 -33.25
C SER A 305 -24.57 2.61 -33.31
N TRP A 306 -23.29 2.25 -33.33
CA TRP A 306 -22.86 0.84 -33.32
C TRP A 306 -23.12 0.16 -31.98
N MET A 307 -23.16 0.91 -30.87
CA MET A 307 -23.42 0.36 -29.54
C MET A 307 -24.84 -0.17 -29.43
N ALA A 308 -25.80 0.45 -30.12
CA ALA A 308 -27.17 -0.05 -30.27
C ALA A 308 -27.25 -1.39 -31.02
N LYS A 309 -26.22 -1.72 -31.81
CA LYS A 309 -26.12 -2.95 -32.61
C LYS A 309 -25.36 -4.07 -31.90
N MET A 310 -24.85 -3.83 -30.69
CA MET A 310 -24.21 -4.91 -29.92
C MET A 310 -25.23 -6.01 -29.61
N PRO A 311 -24.89 -7.29 -29.79
CA PRO A 311 -25.78 -8.39 -29.46
C PRO A 311 -26.29 -8.26 -28.02
N ALA A 312 -27.60 -8.39 -27.83
CA ALA A 312 -28.24 -8.25 -26.53
C ALA A 312 -27.67 -9.21 -25.48
N PHE A 313 -27.14 -10.37 -25.90
CA PHE A 313 -26.44 -11.31 -25.02
C PHE A 313 -25.14 -10.74 -24.43
N ILE A 314 -24.39 -9.90 -25.17
CA ILE A 314 -23.13 -9.31 -24.68
C ILE A 314 -23.42 -8.30 -23.57
N MET A 315 -24.32 -7.34 -23.84
CA MET A 315 -24.65 -6.30 -22.87
C MET A 315 -25.58 -6.78 -21.77
N GLY A 316 -26.42 -7.78 -22.04
CA GLY A 316 -27.39 -8.30 -21.10
C GLY A 316 -26.91 -9.49 -20.26
N VAL A 317 -25.99 -10.32 -20.75
CA VAL A 317 -25.55 -11.51 -20.01
C VAL A 317 -24.08 -11.43 -19.67
N ILE A 318 -23.22 -11.23 -20.68
CA ILE A 318 -21.77 -11.27 -20.48
C ILE A 318 -21.30 -10.11 -19.59
N ASN A 319 -21.74 -8.89 -19.87
CA ASN A 319 -21.33 -7.70 -19.12
C ASN A 319 -21.74 -7.80 -17.63
N PRO A 320 -23.02 -8.02 -17.26
CA PRO A 320 -23.41 -8.20 -15.87
C PRO A 320 -22.74 -9.37 -15.15
N VAL A 321 -22.45 -10.48 -15.85
CA VAL A 321 -21.77 -11.62 -15.24
C VAL A 321 -20.31 -11.30 -14.93
N ILE A 322 -19.60 -10.63 -15.84
CA ILE A 322 -18.19 -10.28 -15.65
C ILE A 322 -18.04 -9.18 -14.59
N THR A 323 -18.85 -8.12 -14.67
CA THR A 323 -18.83 -7.03 -13.67
C THR A 323 -19.32 -7.52 -12.31
N GLY A 324 -20.36 -8.35 -12.29
CA GLY A 324 -20.85 -9.01 -11.08
C GLY A 324 -19.79 -9.90 -10.44
N PHE A 325 -19.15 -10.80 -11.20
CA PHE A 325 -18.11 -11.67 -10.64
C PHE A 325 -16.89 -10.88 -10.14
N SER A 326 -16.52 -9.79 -10.83
CA SER A 326 -15.48 -8.86 -10.36
C SER A 326 -15.88 -8.21 -9.03
N SER A 327 -17.13 -7.76 -8.91
CA SER A 327 -17.68 -7.19 -7.68
C SER A 327 -17.71 -8.22 -6.53
N VAL A 328 -18.09 -9.48 -6.79
CA VAL A 328 -18.04 -10.56 -5.78
C VAL A 328 -16.63 -10.69 -5.20
N VAL A 329 -15.61 -10.78 -6.06
CA VAL A 329 -14.24 -10.97 -5.59
C VAL A 329 -13.76 -9.78 -4.76
N PHE A 330 -14.08 -8.56 -5.19
CA PHE A 330 -13.77 -7.34 -4.46
C PHE A 330 -14.48 -7.33 -3.09
N ASN A 331 -15.80 -7.51 -3.07
CA ASN A 331 -16.61 -7.50 -1.86
C ASN A 331 -16.22 -8.61 -0.88
N LEU A 332 -15.84 -9.80 -1.37
CA LEU A 332 -15.36 -10.91 -0.53
C LEU A 332 -13.99 -10.62 0.09
N GLN A 333 -13.08 -9.98 -0.66
CA GLN A 333 -11.79 -9.57 -0.12
C GLN A 333 -11.98 -8.49 0.95
N ASN A 334 -12.78 -7.46 0.68
CA ASN A 334 -13.10 -6.42 1.66
C ASN A 334 -13.78 -7.00 2.90
N THR A 335 -14.77 -7.90 2.71
CA THR A 335 -15.41 -8.66 3.80
C THR A 335 -14.39 -9.37 4.68
N SER A 336 -13.37 -9.99 4.09
CA SER A 336 -12.35 -10.72 4.85
C SER A 336 -11.50 -9.79 5.72
N GLU A 337 -11.13 -8.62 5.19
CA GLU A 337 -10.35 -7.60 5.91
C GLU A 337 -11.18 -6.98 7.04
N THR A 338 -12.46 -6.66 6.76
CA THR A 338 -13.38 -6.18 7.79
C THR A 338 -13.59 -7.20 8.90
N LEU A 339 -13.69 -8.49 8.58
CA LEU A 339 -13.86 -9.54 9.60
C LEU A 339 -12.61 -9.63 10.50
N GLU A 340 -11.41 -9.52 9.94
CA GLU A 340 -10.16 -9.50 10.72
C GLU A 340 -10.09 -8.29 11.66
N MET A 341 -10.57 -7.13 11.22
CA MET A 341 -10.69 -5.92 12.03
C MET A 341 -11.73 -6.05 13.15
N ILE A 342 -12.92 -6.58 12.87
CA ILE A 342 -13.94 -6.81 13.91
C ILE A 342 -13.40 -7.79 14.95
N GLU A 343 -12.67 -8.81 14.53
CA GLU A 343 -12.12 -9.81 15.43
C GLU A 343 -10.99 -9.27 16.31
N SER A 344 -10.10 -8.44 15.75
CA SER A 344 -9.04 -7.81 16.56
C SER A 344 -9.65 -6.92 17.64
N GLU A 345 -10.74 -6.23 17.33
CA GLU A 345 -11.50 -5.42 18.29
C GLU A 345 -12.27 -6.26 19.33
N VAL A 346 -12.89 -7.37 18.92
CA VAL A 346 -13.60 -8.28 19.84
C VAL A 346 -12.63 -9.01 20.78
N LYS A 347 -11.41 -9.32 20.32
CA LYS A 347 -10.36 -9.95 21.13
C LYS A 347 -9.65 -8.99 22.07
N ALA A 348 -9.68 -7.69 21.81
CA ALA A 348 -9.23 -6.70 22.77
C ALA A 348 -10.16 -6.76 24.00
N GLN A 349 -9.69 -7.36 25.10
CA GLN A 349 -10.49 -7.70 26.30
C GLN A 349 -11.13 -6.49 27.02
N GLU A 350 -10.93 -5.26 26.55
CA GLU A 350 -11.50 -4.05 27.14
C GLU A 350 -12.66 -3.47 26.31
N ASN A 351 -13.78 -3.19 26.99
CA ASN A 351 -14.93 -2.48 26.44
C ASN A 351 -14.51 -1.16 25.78
N PHE A 352 -15.03 -0.89 24.57
CA PHE A 352 -14.75 0.32 23.78
C PHE A 352 -14.89 1.63 24.59
N PHE A 353 -15.91 1.73 25.44
CA PHE A 353 -16.13 2.89 26.31
C PHE A 353 -15.07 3.05 27.40
N VAL A 354 -14.56 1.94 27.94
CA VAL A 354 -13.50 1.94 28.96
C VAL A 354 -12.19 2.41 28.33
N ARG A 355 -11.85 1.90 27.13
CA ARG A 355 -10.70 2.37 26.34
C ARG A 355 -10.80 3.86 26.01
N GLY A 356 -11.97 4.33 25.56
CA GLY A 356 -12.23 5.74 25.30
C GLY A 356 -12.04 6.61 26.54
N PHE A 357 -12.54 6.16 27.69
CA PHE A 357 -12.35 6.86 28.96
C PHE A 357 -10.89 6.88 29.41
N HIS A 358 -10.16 5.77 29.28
CA HIS A 358 -8.72 5.70 29.61
C HIS A 358 -7.90 6.65 28.74
N ARG A 359 -8.10 6.66 27.41
CA ARG A 359 -7.44 7.60 26.50
C ARG A 359 -7.74 9.06 26.83
N LEU A 360 -8.98 9.39 27.18
CA LEU A 360 -9.35 10.74 27.62
C LEU A 360 -8.69 11.11 28.94
N LYS A 361 -8.66 10.18 29.91
CA LYS A 361 -8.04 10.38 31.22
C LYS A 361 -6.52 10.57 31.11
N GLU A 362 -5.84 9.73 30.33
CA GLU A 362 -4.40 9.82 30.08
C GLU A 362 -4.05 11.08 29.30
N GLY A 363 -4.80 11.39 28.23
CA GLY A 363 -4.62 12.62 27.47
C GLY A 363 -4.83 13.88 28.31
N PHE A 364 -5.84 13.87 29.19
CA PHE A 364 -6.07 14.96 30.13
C PHE A 364 -4.93 15.09 31.15
N TRP A 365 -4.48 13.97 31.73
CA TRP A 365 -3.36 13.98 32.68
C TRP A 365 -2.06 14.46 32.05
N HIS A 366 -1.75 14.01 30.84
CA HIS A 366 -0.58 14.45 30.09
C HIS A 366 -0.61 15.96 29.83
N VAL A 367 -1.75 16.49 29.41
CA VAL A 367 -1.96 17.94 29.20
C VAL A 367 -1.82 18.71 30.52
N TRP A 368 -2.41 18.23 31.60
CA TRP A 368 -2.33 18.87 32.91
C TRP A 368 -0.88 19.00 33.41
N GLN A 369 -0.08 17.96 33.21
CA GLN A 369 1.33 17.94 33.63
C GLN A 369 2.23 18.85 32.77
N HIS A 370 1.92 19.03 31.49
CA HIS A 370 2.81 19.72 30.54
C HIS A 370 2.36 21.14 30.15
N GLU A 371 1.11 21.52 30.43
CA GLU A 371 0.52 22.77 29.95
C GLU A 371 -0.02 23.64 31.10
N ASN A 372 0.14 24.96 31.00
CA ASN A 372 -0.51 25.87 31.94
C ASN A 372 -2.01 26.05 31.64
N ALA A 373 -2.75 26.68 32.56
CA ALA A 373 -4.19 26.89 32.42
C ALA A 373 -4.57 27.66 31.13
N LEU A 374 -3.76 28.63 30.71
CA LEU A 374 -4.01 29.41 29.49
C LEU A 374 -3.82 28.56 28.21
N GLN A 375 -2.87 27.64 28.21
CA GLN A 375 -2.68 26.67 27.12
C GLN A 375 -3.81 25.63 27.07
N MET A 376 -4.28 25.17 28.24
CA MET A 376 -5.40 24.23 28.34
C MET A 376 -6.72 24.85 27.83
N LEU A 377 -6.97 26.11 28.16
CA LEU A 377 -8.17 26.85 27.78
C LEU A 377 -8.06 27.54 26.41
N ASN A 378 -7.13 27.12 25.57
CA ASN A 378 -6.96 27.66 24.22
C ASN A 378 -8.28 27.58 23.43
N PRO A 379 -8.96 28.72 23.18
CA PRO A 379 -10.32 28.72 22.64
C PRO A 379 -10.36 28.19 21.20
N PHE A 380 -9.29 28.40 20.44
CA PHE A 380 -9.17 27.90 19.07
C PHE A 380 -8.92 26.40 19.02
N ARG A 381 -8.16 25.85 19.98
CA ARG A 381 -8.00 24.39 20.11
C ARG A 381 -9.31 23.73 20.51
N LEU A 382 -10.06 24.31 21.43
CA LEU A 382 -11.39 23.81 21.82
C LEU A 382 -12.34 23.84 20.62
N LEU A 383 -12.36 24.94 19.87
CA LEU A 383 -13.13 25.05 18.63
C LEU A 383 -12.74 23.94 17.65
N LEU A 384 -11.46 23.69 17.42
CA LEU A 384 -10.98 22.60 16.56
C LEU A 384 -11.46 21.23 17.05
N LYS A 385 -11.37 20.93 18.35
CA LYS A 385 -11.84 19.64 18.89
C LYS A 385 -13.37 19.49 18.78
N LEU A 386 -14.12 20.57 18.99
CA LEU A 386 -15.58 20.57 18.92
C LEU A 386 -16.12 20.58 17.48
N THR A 387 -15.32 21.01 16.50
CA THR A 387 -15.77 21.10 15.10
C THR A 387 -15.20 20.00 14.24
N LEU A 388 -13.89 19.74 14.27
CA LEU A 388 -13.21 18.90 13.29
C LEU A 388 -13.58 17.42 13.42
N ALA A 389 -13.67 16.88 14.65
CA ALA A 389 -14.03 15.48 14.86
C ALA A 389 -15.51 15.19 14.51
N PRO A 390 -16.49 15.97 15.01
CA PRO A 390 -17.89 15.81 14.56
C PRO A 390 -18.06 16.02 13.07
N LEU A 391 -17.38 17.02 12.49
CA LEU A 391 -17.42 17.25 11.05
C LEU A 391 -16.87 16.05 10.28
N ARG A 392 -15.75 15.44 10.70
CA ARG A 392 -15.22 14.23 10.04
C ARG A 392 -16.26 13.10 10.03
N ILE A 393 -16.95 12.86 11.15
CA ILE A 393 -18.00 11.84 11.26
C ILE A 393 -19.20 12.17 10.36
N VAL A 394 -19.70 13.42 10.41
CA VAL A 394 -20.84 13.86 9.59
C VAL A 394 -20.52 13.77 8.11
N LEU A 395 -19.31 14.18 7.71
CA LEU A 395 -18.87 14.13 6.33
C LEU A 395 -18.67 12.70 5.84
N PHE A 396 -18.21 11.81 6.70
CA PHE A 396 -18.13 10.38 6.42
C PHE A 396 -19.52 9.76 6.22
N LEU A 397 -20.46 9.97 7.15
CA LEU A 397 -21.84 9.49 7.01
C LEU A 397 -22.52 10.08 5.77
N GLY A 398 -22.28 11.36 5.48
CA GLY A 398 -22.78 12.03 4.28
C GLY A 398 -22.27 11.39 3.00
N HIS A 399 -21.01 10.98 2.96
CA HIS A 399 -20.42 10.23 1.85
C HIS A 399 -21.06 8.85 1.69
N LEU A 400 -21.16 8.05 2.76
CA LEU A 400 -21.81 6.73 2.73
C LEU A 400 -23.24 6.80 2.20
N ILE A 401 -24.04 7.76 2.72
CA ILE A 401 -25.43 7.96 2.30
C ILE A 401 -25.50 8.38 0.82
N SER A 402 -24.62 9.29 0.42
CA SER A 402 -24.57 9.81 -0.94
C SER A 402 -24.26 8.71 -1.98
N ILE A 403 -23.25 7.87 -1.68
CA ILE A 403 -22.93 6.71 -2.51
C ILE A 403 -24.07 5.71 -2.47
N GLY A 404 -24.58 5.31 -1.31
CA GLY A 404 -25.65 4.33 -1.22
C GLY A 404 -26.90 4.70 -2.01
N VAL A 405 -27.32 5.96 -2.00
CA VAL A 405 -28.52 6.38 -2.75
C VAL A 405 -28.31 6.41 -4.28
N THR A 406 -27.05 6.50 -4.72
CA THR A 406 -26.66 6.38 -6.14
C THR A 406 -26.09 5.03 -6.52
N ALA A 407 -25.92 4.15 -5.55
CA ALA A 407 -25.38 2.82 -5.72
C ALA A 407 -26.33 1.96 -6.56
N ASP A 408 -25.81 0.79 -6.87
CA ASP A 408 -26.38 -0.13 -7.80
C ASP A 408 -27.87 -0.42 -7.59
N ARG A 409 -28.64 -0.48 -8.67
CA ARG A 409 -30.10 -0.63 -8.68
C ARG A 409 -30.50 -1.89 -9.44
N VAL A 410 -31.29 -2.76 -8.80
CA VAL A 410 -31.93 -3.88 -9.49
C VAL A 410 -33.39 -3.54 -9.82
N PRO A 411 -33.84 -3.78 -11.06
CA PRO A 411 -35.27 -3.81 -11.37
C PRO A 411 -36.01 -4.78 -10.45
N GLY A 412 -37.02 -4.29 -9.73
CA GLY A 412 -37.83 -5.10 -8.83
C GLY A 412 -37.38 -5.12 -7.36
N ILE A 413 -36.24 -4.50 -7.01
CA ILE A 413 -35.84 -4.27 -5.61
C ILE A 413 -36.13 -2.81 -5.24
N PRO A 414 -36.77 -2.54 -4.08
CA PRO A 414 -36.98 -1.17 -3.61
C PRO A 414 -35.66 -0.38 -3.51
N GLN A 415 -35.63 0.84 -4.05
CA GLN A 415 -34.41 1.68 -4.06
C GLN A 415 -33.85 1.93 -2.66
N ILE A 416 -34.73 2.06 -1.66
CA ILE A 416 -34.34 2.21 -0.26
C ILE A 416 -33.55 1.00 0.23
N LEU A 417 -33.96 -0.21 -0.14
CA LEU A 417 -33.26 -1.43 0.26
C LEU A 417 -31.88 -1.51 -0.40
N SER A 418 -31.80 -1.20 -1.70
CA SER A 418 -30.51 -1.14 -2.41
C SER A 418 -29.56 -0.11 -1.80
N ALA A 419 -30.09 1.08 -1.45
CA ALA A 419 -29.32 2.13 -0.83
C ALA A 419 -28.82 1.77 0.57
N LEU A 420 -29.66 1.12 1.38
CA LEU A 420 -29.25 0.61 2.70
C LEU A 420 -28.16 -0.45 2.59
N LEU A 421 -28.27 -1.38 1.63
CA LEU A 421 -27.23 -2.38 1.38
C LEU A 421 -25.91 -1.72 0.95
N GLY A 422 -25.99 -0.72 0.08
CA GLY A 422 -24.83 0.10 -0.32
C GLY A 422 -24.17 0.80 0.86
N ILE A 423 -24.94 1.53 1.68
CA ILE A 423 -24.45 2.23 2.88
C ILE A 423 -23.76 1.28 3.85
N ILE A 424 -24.38 0.14 4.12
CA ILE A 424 -23.85 -0.84 5.08
C ILE A 424 -22.54 -1.43 4.56
N SER A 425 -22.48 -1.78 3.28
CA SER A 425 -21.27 -2.34 2.68
C SER A 425 -20.12 -1.35 2.66
N GLU A 426 -20.38 -0.14 2.16
CA GLU A 426 -19.38 0.92 2.09
C GLU A 426 -18.90 1.28 3.51
N GLY A 427 -19.81 1.32 4.48
CA GLY A 427 -19.47 1.58 5.88
C GLY A 427 -18.56 0.51 6.49
N PHE A 428 -18.67 -0.74 6.07
CA PHE A 428 -17.79 -1.84 6.51
C PHE A 428 -16.44 -1.82 5.80
N GLU A 429 -16.40 -1.42 4.53
CA GLU A 429 -15.17 -1.19 3.77
C GLU A 429 -14.36 -0.04 4.36
N ASP A 430 -15.03 1.07 4.68
CA ASP A 430 -14.41 2.29 5.19
C ASP A 430 -14.24 2.34 6.72
N ALA A 431 -14.71 1.33 7.45
CA ALA A 431 -14.62 1.32 8.92
C ALA A 431 -13.16 1.43 9.43
N HIS A 432 -12.19 1.04 8.62
CA HIS A 432 -10.75 1.18 8.91
C HIS A 432 -10.30 2.65 9.11
N TYR A 433 -11.05 3.66 8.64
CA TYR A 433 -10.73 5.07 8.89
C TYR A 433 -10.96 5.52 10.34
N PHE A 434 -11.76 4.76 11.10
CA PHE A 434 -12.15 5.06 12.48
C PHE A 434 -11.63 4.05 13.50
N ILE A 435 -11.19 2.89 13.02
CA ILE A 435 -10.63 1.82 13.86
C ILE A 435 -9.11 1.86 13.69
N ASP A 436 -8.45 2.53 14.63
CA ASP A 436 -6.99 2.60 14.66
C ASP A 436 -6.43 1.21 14.98
N HIS A 437 -5.68 0.62 14.06
CA HIS A 437 -4.88 -0.57 14.32
C HIS A 437 -3.63 -0.19 15.15
N GLU A 438 -3.84 0.37 16.33
CA GLU A 438 -2.81 0.38 17.35
C GLU A 438 -2.76 -1.03 17.93
N HIS A 439 -1.78 -1.83 17.49
CA HIS A 439 -1.39 -2.99 18.27
C HIS A 439 -1.16 -2.51 19.72
N HIS A 440 -1.85 -3.11 20.67
CA HIS A 440 -1.67 -2.84 22.09
C HIS A 440 -0.21 -3.10 22.46
N HIS A 441 0.61 -2.05 22.44
CA HIS A 441 2.00 -2.11 22.83
C HIS A 441 2.04 -2.00 24.36
N HIS A 442 2.14 -3.14 25.03
CA HIS A 442 2.68 -3.16 26.38
C HIS A 442 4.10 -2.59 26.30
N GLY A 443 4.31 -1.44 26.94
CA GLY A 443 5.57 -0.70 26.94
C GLY A 443 6.67 -1.36 27.78
N ASP A 444 6.82 -2.68 27.66
CA ASP A 444 7.90 -3.40 28.32
C ASP A 444 9.11 -3.43 27.40
N HIS A 445 10.21 -2.85 27.88
CA HIS A 445 11.53 -2.79 27.25
C HIS A 445 12.22 -4.17 27.12
N HIS A 446 11.48 -5.23 26.82
CA HIS A 446 12.04 -6.55 26.58
C HIS A 446 12.55 -6.65 25.13
N GLU A 447 13.70 -7.29 24.94
CA GLU A 447 14.20 -7.66 23.63
C GLU A 447 13.11 -8.45 22.88
N HIS A 448 12.54 -7.86 21.83
CA HIS A 448 11.57 -8.56 21.00
C HIS A 448 12.24 -9.73 20.29
N ASP A 449 11.61 -10.90 20.37
CA ASP A 449 11.96 -12.09 19.60
C ASP A 449 12.08 -11.73 18.10
N PRO A 450 13.17 -12.12 17.40
CA PRO A 450 13.33 -11.94 15.95
C PRO A 450 12.10 -12.34 15.13
N LYS A 451 11.33 -13.34 15.56
CA LYS A 451 10.10 -13.76 14.87
C LYS A 451 8.99 -12.70 14.97
N ALA A 452 8.84 -12.04 16.12
CA ALA A 452 7.89 -10.95 16.29
C ALA A 452 8.29 -9.70 15.46
N LEU A 453 9.59 -9.41 15.41
CA LEU A 453 10.13 -8.33 14.56
C LEU A 453 9.97 -8.63 13.06
N LEU A 454 10.09 -9.91 12.68
CA LEU A 454 9.83 -10.37 11.34
C LEU A 454 8.36 -10.21 10.96
N GLU A 455 7.48 -10.59 11.88
CA GLU A 455 6.05 -10.37 11.72
C GLU A 455 5.77 -8.88 11.55
N GLU A 456 6.22 -7.98 12.44
CA GLU A 456 6.10 -6.52 12.27
C GLU A 456 6.61 -6.04 10.90
N ARG A 457 7.75 -6.56 10.43
CA ARG A 457 8.39 -6.18 9.17
C ARG A 457 7.59 -6.60 7.93
N LEU A 458 6.96 -7.76 7.95
CA LEU A 458 6.33 -8.40 6.79
C LEU A 458 4.79 -8.43 6.84
N SER A 459 4.18 -8.34 8.03
CA SER A 459 2.74 -8.23 8.25
C SER A 459 2.22 -6.84 7.90
N ALA A 460 3.06 -5.81 8.02
CA ALA A 460 2.71 -4.44 7.71
C ALA A 460 2.90 -4.10 6.22
N GLY A 461 2.04 -4.67 5.38
CA GLY A 461 1.71 -4.11 4.06
C GLY A 461 0.70 -2.96 4.12
N HIS A 462 -0.01 -2.79 5.25
CA HIS A 462 -1.23 -1.98 5.32
C HIS A 462 -1.40 -1.07 6.56
N SER A 463 -0.47 -1.04 7.52
CA SER A 463 -0.56 -0.11 8.66
C SER A 463 -0.02 1.28 8.27
N HIS A 464 -0.83 2.05 7.56
CA HIS A 464 -0.58 3.49 7.41
C HIS A 464 -1.05 4.21 8.67
N SER A 465 -0.20 5.07 9.24
CA SER A 465 -0.63 5.99 10.28
C SER A 465 -1.75 6.89 9.73
N HIS A 466 -2.97 6.74 10.23
CA HIS A 466 -4.14 7.50 9.77
C HIS A 466 -4.08 9.00 10.13
N GLU A 467 -3.05 9.44 10.87
CA GLU A 467 -2.82 10.84 11.23
C GLU A 467 -2.72 11.81 10.03
N ALA A 468 -2.55 11.27 8.81
CA ALA A 468 -2.38 12.04 7.59
C ALA A 468 -3.14 11.46 6.37
N ASP A 469 -4.33 10.89 6.54
CA ASP A 469 -5.22 10.55 5.42
C ASP A 469 -5.65 11.81 4.61
N LEU A 470 -6.05 11.63 3.35
CA LEU A 470 -6.45 12.74 2.46
C LEU A 470 -7.60 13.59 3.03
N PRO A 471 -8.68 13.00 3.59
CA PRO A 471 -9.76 13.77 4.23
C PRO A 471 -9.29 14.61 5.41
N THR A 472 -8.46 14.07 6.32
CA THR A 472 -7.94 14.85 7.46
C THR A 472 -6.99 15.94 6.99
N ARG A 473 -6.18 15.72 5.95
CA ARG A 473 -5.34 16.78 5.35
C ARG A 473 -6.18 17.91 4.78
N PHE A 474 -7.26 17.59 4.08
CA PHE A 474 -8.17 18.58 3.53
C PHE A 474 -8.84 19.41 4.64
N LEU A 475 -9.36 18.75 5.68
CA LEU A 475 -9.94 19.45 6.84
C LEU A 475 -8.89 20.30 7.56
N LYS A 476 -7.67 19.79 7.78
CA LYS A 476 -6.56 20.56 8.37
C LYS A 476 -6.20 21.79 7.53
N LEU A 477 -6.31 21.70 6.19
CA LEU A 477 -6.10 22.84 5.29
C LEU A 477 -7.23 23.87 5.41
N CYS A 478 -8.50 23.46 5.41
CA CYS A 478 -9.64 24.35 5.58
C CYS A 478 -9.60 25.07 6.93
N PHE A 479 -9.21 24.36 7.99
CA PHE A 479 -9.05 24.90 9.34
C PHE A 479 -7.67 25.49 9.61
N ALA A 480 -6.79 25.62 8.61
CA ALA A 480 -5.43 26.14 8.78
C ALA A 480 -5.39 27.51 9.50
N PRO A 481 -6.30 28.47 9.23
CA PRO A 481 -6.35 29.72 9.99
C PRO A 481 -6.58 29.49 11.49
N VAL A 482 -7.48 28.57 11.86
CA VAL A 482 -7.79 28.23 13.26
C VAL A 482 -6.62 27.50 13.91
N TYR A 483 -5.95 26.60 13.20
CA TYR A 483 -4.72 25.95 13.65
C TYR A 483 -3.60 26.96 13.93
N LEU A 484 -3.43 27.97 13.07
CA LEU A 484 -2.44 29.04 13.28
C LEU A 484 -2.78 29.90 14.49
N LEU A 485 -4.06 30.25 14.69
CA LEU A 485 -4.51 30.98 15.87
C LEU A 485 -4.32 30.16 17.16
N ALA A 486 -4.66 28.87 17.12
CA ALA A 486 -4.40 27.95 18.23
C ALA A 486 -2.90 27.85 18.53
N ALA A 487 -2.05 27.79 17.51
CA ALA A 487 -0.60 27.74 17.69
C ALA A 487 -0.04 29.05 18.25
N GLY A 488 -0.52 30.20 17.77
CA GLY A 488 -0.15 31.52 18.27
C GLY A 488 -0.54 31.70 19.74
N TRP A 489 -1.74 31.28 20.12
CA TRP A 489 -2.20 31.28 21.50
C TRP A 489 -1.31 30.40 22.39
N ASP A 490 -1.04 29.16 21.96
CA ASP A 490 -0.18 28.23 22.70
C ASP A 490 1.25 28.75 22.86
N PHE A 491 1.79 29.40 21.84
CA PHE A 491 3.11 30.02 21.88
C PHE A 491 3.16 31.14 22.92
N VAL A 492 2.22 32.08 22.87
CA VAL A 492 2.14 33.22 23.81
C VAL A 492 1.90 32.73 25.23
N ALA A 493 0.91 31.86 25.42
CA ALA A 493 0.59 31.28 26.71
C ALA A 493 1.77 30.50 27.32
N SER A 494 2.56 29.79 26.51
CA SER A 494 3.74 29.06 26.99
C SER A 494 4.87 29.96 27.50
N GLN A 495 4.92 31.25 27.13
CA GLN A 495 5.97 32.15 27.63
C GLN A 495 5.84 32.43 29.12
N PHE A 496 4.63 32.28 29.66
CA PHE A 496 4.30 32.43 31.08
C PHE A 496 4.56 31.15 31.90
N ASN A 497 5.15 30.11 31.30
CA ASN A 497 5.54 28.92 32.03
C ASN A 497 6.78 29.19 32.90
N SER A 498 6.65 28.94 34.22
CA SER A 498 7.76 29.01 35.18
C SER A 498 8.55 27.70 35.22
N GLU A 499 7.86 26.57 35.37
CA GLU A 499 8.47 25.22 35.45
C GLU A 499 8.25 24.39 34.17
N LYS A 500 7.21 24.71 33.40
CA LYS A 500 6.82 23.99 32.18
C LYS A 500 7.64 24.47 30.96
N PRO A 501 7.80 23.66 29.90
CA PRO A 501 8.59 24.06 28.74
C PRO A 501 7.98 25.25 28.00
N LYS A 502 8.81 26.23 27.65
CA LYS A 502 8.44 27.35 26.75
C LYS A 502 8.48 26.87 25.31
N LEU A 503 7.41 27.10 24.55
CA LEU A 503 7.31 26.66 23.17
C LEU A 503 7.90 27.72 22.22
N LYS A 504 8.49 27.26 21.12
CA LYS A 504 8.80 28.12 19.95
C LYS A 504 7.58 28.15 19.02
N PRO A 505 7.40 29.17 18.17
CA PRO A 505 6.22 29.29 17.29
C PRO A 505 5.98 28.03 16.44
N TRP A 506 7.04 27.46 15.86
CA TRP A 506 6.94 26.23 15.07
C TRP A 506 6.63 24.99 15.89
N ARG A 507 7.12 24.91 17.14
CA ARG A 507 6.78 23.80 18.03
C ARG A 507 5.33 23.87 18.48
N ALA A 508 4.82 25.07 18.74
CA ALA A 508 3.40 25.27 19.04
C ALA A 508 2.52 24.85 17.85
N LEU A 509 2.92 25.17 16.61
CA LEU A 509 2.22 24.71 15.42
C LEU A 509 2.29 23.19 15.24
N GLU A 510 3.47 22.58 15.36
CA GLU A 510 3.62 21.12 15.28
C GLU A 510 2.76 20.41 16.33
N LYS A 511 2.71 20.95 17.56
CA LYS A 511 1.85 20.47 18.64
C LYS A 511 0.36 20.52 18.27
N GLN A 512 -0.15 21.64 17.75
CA GLN A 512 -1.56 21.73 17.36
C GLN A 512 -1.92 20.78 16.21
N LEU A 513 -0.99 20.55 15.29
CA LEU A 513 -1.17 19.64 14.15
C LEU A 513 -1.09 18.14 14.54
N GLY A 514 -0.76 17.84 15.81
CA GLY A 514 -0.56 16.48 16.31
C GLY A 514 0.77 15.86 15.89
N ILE A 515 1.77 16.66 15.53
CA ILE A 515 3.02 16.14 14.98
C ILE A 515 4.02 15.87 16.11
N ALA A 516 4.35 14.59 16.34
CA ALA A 516 5.31 14.14 17.36
C ALA A 516 6.69 14.82 17.28
N GLU A 517 7.46 14.85 18.38
CA GLU A 517 8.81 15.41 18.38
C GLU A 517 9.82 14.56 17.62
N LYS A 518 10.80 15.22 16.98
CA LYS A 518 11.87 14.50 16.27
C LYS A 518 12.88 13.94 17.27
N GLN A 519 13.12 12.65 17.22
CA GLN A 519 14.12 11.94 18.01
C GLN A 519 15.33 11.60 17.13
N SER A 520 16.53 11.77 17.71
CA SER A 520 17.77 11.26 17.15
C SER A 520 18.02 9.88 17.72
N VAL A 521 18.32 8.91 16.85
CA VAL A 521 18.60 7.53 17.24
C VAL A 521 20.02 7.22 16.79
N THR A 522 20.93 7.13 17.75
CA THR A 522 22.30 6.67 17.55
C THR A 522 22.35 5.17 17.76
N VAL A 523 22.66 4.43 16.70
CA VAL A 523 22.93 2.99 16.77
C VAL A 523 24.27 2.81 17.49
N ALA A 524 24.29 1.98 18.54
CA ALA A 524 25.50 1.69 19.28
C ALA A 524 26.60 1.14 18.35
N GLU A 525 27.86 1.53 18.60
CA GLU A 525 29.00 1.09 17.77
C GLU A 525 29.20 -0.43 17.81
N HIS A 526 28.83 -1.07 18.92
CA HIS A 526 28.87 -2.51 19.15
C HIS A 526 27.56 -3.25 18.82
N ALA A 527 26.57 -2.59 18.20
CA ALA A 527 25.35 -3.28 17.82
C ALA A 527 25.66 -4.40 16.80
N GLU A 528 25.03 -5.55 16.95
CA GLU A 528 25.21 -6.70 16.07
C GLU A 528 24.90 -6.31 14.62
N ARG A 529 25.82 -6.62 13.70
CA ARG A 529 25.71 -6.29 12.27
C ARG A 529 25.79 -7.57 11.45
N PRO A 530 25.24 -7.56 10.22
CA PRO A 530 25.41 -8.67 9.31
C PRO A 530 26.88 -9.05 9.14
N SER A 531 27.13 -10.35 9.01
CA SER A 531 28.46 -10.91 8.83
C SER A 531 29.22 -10.37 7.60
N GLY A 532 30.54 -10.56 7.60
CA GLY A 532 31.37 -10.33 6.41
C GLY A 532 30.95 -11.21 5.23
N GLN A 533 30.42 -12.41 5.50
CA GLN A 533 29.87 -13.32 4.48
C GLN A 533 28.63 -12.71 3.80
N TRP A 534 27.70 -12.12 4.57
CA TRP A 534 26.59 -11.38 3.96
C TRP A 534 27.08 -10.19 3.13
N THR A 535 28.10 -9.46 3.58
CA THR A 535 28.64 -8.32 2.82
C THR A 535 29.17 -8.77 1.45
N LYS A 536 29.86 -9.91 1.41
CA LYS A 536 30.33 -10.58 0.19
C LYS A 536 29.16 -10.99 -0.72
N GLU A 537 28.16 -11.69 -0.17
CA GLU A 537 26.98 -12.12 -0.93
C GLU A 537 26.16 -10.95 -1.46
N GLN A 538 25.96 -9.92 -0.63
CA GLN A 538 25.31 -8.69 -1.04
C GLN A 538 26.07 -8.04 -2.19
N ALA A 539 27.41 -8.00 -2.16
CA ALA A 539 28.20 -7.47 -3.27
C ALA A 539 27.95 -8.26 -4.58
N ILE A 540 28.06 -9.59 -4.52
CA ILE A 540 27.84 -10.49 -5.67
C ILE A 540 26.43 -10.29 -6.25
N TYR A 541 25.41 -10.28 -5.39
CA TYR A 541 24.01 -10.06 -5.76
C TYR A 541 23.79 -8.70 -6.41
N ARG A 542 24.35 -7.63 -5.83
CA ARG A 542 24.17 -6.27 -6.35
C ARG A 542 24.86 -6.08 -7.69
N VAL A 543 26.02 -6.70 -7.89
CA VAL A 543 26.69 -6.73 -9.20
C VAL A 543 25.83 -7.45 -10.24
N GLN A 544 25.26 -8.61 -9.90
CA GLN A 544 24.35 -9.34 -10.79
C GLN A 544 23.15 -8.47 -11.19
N ARG A 545 22.49 -7.86 -10.20
CA ARG A 545 21.35 -6.96 -10.42
C ARG A 545 21.70 -5.77 -11.31
N PHE A 546 22.90 -5.22 -11.14
CA PHE A 546 23.36 -4.13 -11.98
C PHE A 546 23.53 -4.59 -13.44
N LYS A 547 24.15 -5.77 -13.67
CA LYS A 547 24.30 -6.36 -15.00
C LYS A 547 22.94 -6.53 -15.69
N GLU A 548 21.99 -7.18 -15.03
CA GLU A 548 20.64 -7.43 -15.55
C GLU A 548 19.91 -6.13 -15.91
N LYS A 549 20.00 -5.12 -15.05
CA LYS A 549 19.22 -3.89 -15.20
C LYS A 549 19.83 -2.87 -16.17
N HIS A 550 21.16 -2.81 -16.25
CA HIS A 550 21.86 -1.71 -16.92
C HIS A 550 22.66 -2.13 -18.15
N LEU A 551 23.04 -3.41 -18.26
CA LEU A 551 23.93 -3.91 -19.32
C LEU A 551 23.24 -4.96 -20.20
N GLN A 552 22.49 -5.89 -19.60
CA GLN A 552 21.75 -6.91 -20.35
C GLN A 552 20.63 -6.27 -21.17
N GLY A 553 20.52 -6.66 -22.44
CA GLY A 553 19.55 -6.07 -23.39
C GLY A 553 19.89 -4.65 -23.86
N SER A 554 21.10 -4.14 -23.59
CA SER A 554 21.54 -2.85 -24.11
C SER A 554 21.71 -2.88 -25.62
N ILE A 555 20.84 -2.17 -26.35
CA ILE A 555 20.91 -2.04 -27.81
C ILE A 555 22.06 -1.10 -28.21
N ILE A 556 22.21 0.03 -27.51
CA ILE A 556 23.24 1.03 -27.78
C ILE A 556 24.55 0.63 -27.10
N GLY A 557 25.68 0.72 -27.83
CA GLY A 557 27.01 0.43 -27.29
C GLY A 557 27.16 -1.03 -26.84
N TYR A 558 26.49 -1.97 -27.52
CA TYR A 558 26.40 -3.39 -27.14
C TYR A 558 27.76 -4.04 -26.85
N ARG A 559 28.79 -3.81 -27.69
CA ARG A 559 30.14 -4.36 -27.48
C ARG A 559 30.74 -3.92 -26.15
N LEU A 560 30.65 -2.63 -25.83
CA LEU A 560 31.15 -2.08 -24.57
C LEU A 560 30.29 -2.55 -23.39
N ALA A 561 28.98 -2.67 -23.55
CA ALA A 561 28.10 -3.23 -22.53
C ALA A 561 28.50 -4.69 -22.18
N ARG A 562 28.86 -5.49 -23.19
CA ARG A 562 29.35 -6.86 -23.02
C ARG A 562 30.72 -6.92 -22.36
N GLN A 563 31.65 -6.02 -22.70
CA GLN A 563 32.94 -5.90 -22.01
C GLN A 563 32.76 -5.56 -20.53
N LYS A 564 31.91 -4.57 -20.22
CA LYS A 564 31.55 -4.23 -18.84
C LYS A 564 30.91 -5.42 -18.11
N GLN A 565 30.05 -6.18 -18.79
CA GLN A 565 29.44 -7.38 -18.22
C GLN A 565 30.48 -8.48 -17.94
N GLY A 566 31.48 -8.64 -18.80
CA GLY A 566 32.64 -9.51 -18.58
C GLY A 566 33.41 -9.11 -17.32
N ALA A 567 33.87 -7.86 -17.26
CA ALA A 567 34.60 -7.34 -16.10
C ALA A 567 33.81 -7.47 -14.77
N LEU A 568 32.49 -7.25 -14.80
CA LEU A 568 31.63 -7.47 -13.63
C LEU A 568 31.42 -8.96 -13.31
N SER A 569 31.51 -9.86 -14.28
CA SER A 569 31.46 -11.31 -14.03
C SER A 569 32.77 -11.79 -13.41
N ASP A 570 33.91 -11.26 -13.86
CA ASP A 570 35.22 -11.52 -13.27
C ASP A 570 35.27 -11.01 -11.82
N LEU A 571 34.72 -9.81 -11.57
CA LEU A 571 34.54 -9.30 -10.21
C LEU A 571 33.73 -10.27 -9.34
N GLN A 572 32.64 -10.83 -9.84
CA GLN A 572 31.84 -11.80 -9.08
C GLN A 572 32.61 -13.10 -8.82
N ALA A 573 33.37 -13.59 -9.79
CA ALA A 573 34.20 -14.78 -9.60
C ALA A 573 35.28 -14.55 -8.54
N ASN A 574 35.98 -13.42 -8.60
CA ASN A 574 36.98 -13.03 -7.60
C ASN A 574 36.36 -12.85 -6.22
N LEU A 575 35.21 -12.17 -6.14
CA LEU A 575 34.48 -12.02 -4.90
C LEU A 575 34.03 -13.35 -4.32
N ARG A 576 33.80 -14.41 -5.11
CA ARG A 576 33.47 -15.75 -4.55
C ARG A 576 34.69 -16.44 -3.93
N LEU A 577 35.88 -16.21 -4.46
CA LEU A 577 37.15 -16.77 -3.98
C LEU A 577 37.74 -16.02 -2.78
N ASP A 578 37.29 -14.78 -2.54
CA ASP A 578 37.75 -13.92 -1.45
C ASP A 578 37.21 -14.41 -0.07
N ASN A 579 38.04 -14.35 0.97
CA ASN A 579 37.67 -14.71 2.35
C ASN A 579 36.88 -13.59 3.07
N GLY A 580 36.63 -12.45 2.41
CA GLY A 580 35.70 -11.41 2.89
C GLY A 580 36.38 -10.14 3.40
N GLU A 581 37.66 -10.19 3.76
CA GLU A 581 38.43 -9.02 4.20
C GLU A 581 38.88 -8.12 3.04
N GLU A 582 38.93 -8.62 1.80
CA GLU A 582 39.40 -7.86 0.63
C GLU A 582 38.28 -7.31 -0.27
N VAL A 583 37.00 -7.41 0.12
CA VAL A 583 35.85 -7.02 -0.73
C VAL A 583 35.99 -5.59 -1.27
N GLN A 584 36.38 -4.64 -0.41
CA GLN A 584 36.58 -3.23 -0.81
C GLN A 584 37.73 -3.06 -1.83
N LYS A 585 38.84 -3.78 -1.62
CA LYS A 585 40.01 -3.76 -2.49
C LYS A 585 39.67 -4.35 -3.86
N THR A 586 38.98 -5.49 -3.87
CA THR A 586 38.54 -6.18 -5.09
C THR A 586 37.57 -5.32 -5.92
N ILE A 587 36.62 -4.65 -5.27
CA ILE A 587 35.72 -3.67 -5.93
C ILE A 587 36.52 -2.50 -6.50
N GLY A 588 37.47 -1.95 -5.73
CA GLY A 588 38.34 -0.84 -6.15
C GLY A 588 39.19 -1.18 -7.37
N SER A 589 39.81 -2.36 -7.41
CA SER A 589 40.58 -2.84 -8.56
C SER A 589 39.72 -3.01 -9.82
N CYS A 590 38.47 -3.49 -9.68
CA CYS A 590 37.55 -3.58 -10.82
C CYS A 590 37.14 -2.19 -11.34
N ALA A 591 36.96 -1.20 -10.46
CA ALA A 591 36.60 0.17 -10.85
C ALA A 591 37.69 0.85 -11.71
N GLN A 592 38.94 0.42 -11.59
CA GLN A 592 40.06 0.91 -12.40
C GLN A 592 40.08 0.35 -13.83
N ASN A 593 39.27 -0.66 -14.15
CA ASN A 593 39.24 -1.26 -15.48
C ASN A 593 38.77 -0.23 -16.53
N ASP A 594 39.57 -0.01 -17.58
CA ASP A 594 39.30 0.91 -18.68
C ASP A 594 37.90 0.75 -19.29
N SER A 595 37.44 -0.50 -19.43
CA SER A 595 36.13 -0.76 -20.02
C SER A 595 35.00 -0.17 -19.18
N ILE A 596 35.14 -0.15 -17.84
CA ILE A 596 34.17 0.41 -16.89
C ILE A 596 34.08 1.93 -17.05
N ASN A 597 35.21 2.59 -17.29
CA ASN A 597 35.35 4.05 -17.35
C ASN A 597 34.97 4.64 -18.73
N ARG A 598 34.75 3.81 -19.74
CA ARG A 598 34.29 4.26 -21.07
C ARG A 598 32.76 4.45 -21.14
N HIS A 599 32.31 5.54 -21.75
CA HIS A 599 30.88 5.79 -22.00
C HIS A 599 30.38 5.00 -23.20
N ARG A 600 29.12 4.54 -23.14
CA ARG A 600 28.45 3.85 -24.26
C ARG A 600 28.00 4.80 -25.38
N PHE A 601 27.98 6.10 -25.12
CA PHE A 601 27.46 7.12 -26.02
C PHE A 601 28.41 8.34 -26.01
N PHE A 602 28.02 9.46 -25.40
CA PHE A 602 28.88 10.64 -25.24
C PHE A 602 29.41 10.77 -23.82
N GLY A 603 30.73 10.98 -23.69
CA GLY A 603 31.39 11.23 -22.41
C GLY A 603 31.60 12.73 -22.18
N PHE A 604 30.65 13.40 -21.54
CA PHE A 604 30.78 14.83 -21.20
C PHE A 604 31.55 15.04 -19.90
N GLY A 605 32.72 14.41 -19.74
CA GLY A 605 33.56 14.50 -18.53
C GLY A 605 32.91 13.97 -17.24
N ARG A 606 31.77 13.27 -17.33
CA ARG A 606 31.07 12.67 -16.18
C ARG A 606 31.52 11.22 -15.98
N LYS A 607 31.45 10.71 -14.75
CA LYS A 607 31.64 9.27 -14.48
C LYS A 607 30.61 8.43 -15.22
N THR A 608 30.99 7.23 -15.64
CA THR A 608 30.01 6.32 -16.25
C THR A 608 29.05 5.79 -15.19
N ARG A 609 27.86 5.32 -15.59
CA ARG A 609 26.92 4.72 -14.63
C ARG A 609 27.49 3.47 -13.92
N THR A 610 28.36 2.72 -14.59
CA THR A 610 29.01 1.53 -14.01
C THR A 610 30.12 1.94 -13.04
N GLN A 611 30.85 3.00 -13.36
CA GLN A 611 31.85 3.61 -12.47
C GLN A 611 31.18 4.17 -11.19
N GLU A 612 30.12 4.98 -11.34
CA GLU A 612 29.34 5.51 -10.21
C GLU A 612 28.78 4.39 -9.32
N PHE A 613 28.39 3.27 -9.93
CA PHE A 613 27.93 2.10 -9.19
C PHE A 613 29.05 1.46 -8.35
N LEU A 614 30.22 1.21 -8.92
CA LEU A 614 31.33 0.56 -8.21
C LEU A 614 32.01 1.47 -7.18
N GLU A 615 32.15 2.76 -7.46
CA GLU A 615 32.87 3.69 -6.57
C GLU A 615 31.99 4.24 -5.43
N ASN A 616 30.69 4.45 -5.67
CA ASN A 616 29.81 5.10 -4.70
C ASN A 616 28.66 4.21 -4.26
N GLU A 617 27.83 3.74 -5.21
CA GLU A 617 26.56 3.10 -4.82
C GLU A 617 26.75 1.73 -4.17
N LEU A 618 27.72 0.94 -4.62
CA LEU A 618 28.00 -0.37 -4.07
C LEU A 618 28.67 -0.26 -2.69
N PRO A 619 29.76 0.52 -2.48
CA PRO A 619 30.33 0.72 -1.16
C PRO A 619 29.35 1.33 -0.14
N GLU A 620 28.59 2.36 -0.52
CA GLU A 620 27.56 2.95 0.36
C GLU A 620 26.50 1.90 0.74
N ARG A 621 26.16 0.99 -0.18
CA ARG A 621 25.19 -0.09 0.07
C ARG A 621 25.71 -1.15 1.02
N LEU A 622 27.00 -1.45 0.96
CA LEU A 622 27.68 -2.42 1.81
C LEU A 622 28.07 -1.83 3.17
N GLY A 623 27.89 -0.52 3.39
CA GLY A 623 28.32 0.16 4.61
C GLY A 623 29.83 0.32 4.71
N LEU A 624 30.55 0.19 3.60
CA LEU A 624 32.00 0.40 3.52
C LEU A 624 32.30 1.90 3.51
N LYS A 625 33.37 2.32 4.22
CA LYS A 625 33.81 3.72 4.20
C LYS A 625 34.25 4.09 2.79
N ALA A 626 33.79 5.23 2.28
CA ALA A 626 34.30 5.78 1.03
C ALA A 626 35.81 6.03 1.19
N GLY A 627 36.61 5.38 0.34
CA GLY A 627 38.06 5.59 0.27
C GLY A 627 38.40 6.85 -0.50
#